data_AF-A0A225SSR2-F1
#
_entry.id   AF-A0A225SSR2-F1
#
_cell.length_a   1.000
_cell.length_b   1.000
_cell.length_c   1.000
_cell.angle_alpha   90.00
_cell.angle_beta   90.00
_cell.angle_gamma   90.00
#
_symmetry.space_group_name_H-M   'P 1'
#
loop_
_entity.id
_entity.type
_entity.pdbx_description
1 polymer ?
#
loop_
_entity_poly.entity_id
_entity_poly.type
_entity_poly.pdbx_seq_one_letter_code
_entity_poly.pdbx_strand_id
1 'polypeptide(L)'
;MLAGRPHHFAFWYDVAESTGSFCYGPFNIFINGKLLLSASESNFTLNVIASDLRRCYDSLGKLDELPPDFDPCAVFERALHTNGYHSYSDPVFPSHWFSETDERISALLDLFIEIEDSRRTIPPYGVELSMYSEISDTGWRFFLFSQGGNDMLLCSNDLGTTVLCHAFPEGEVKRAVEQFLTVEHLPYDVSAE
;
A
#
# COMPACT_ATOMS: atom_id res chain seq x y z
N MET A 1 2.63 19.33 -8.66
CA MET A 1 1.67 18.61 -9.53
C MET A 1 0.58 17.93 -8.70
N LEU A 2 -0.56 17.59 -9.32
CA LEU A 2 -1.70 16.96 -8.67
C LEU A 2 -2.37 15.97 -9.64
N ALA A 3 -2.58 14.73 -9.21
CA ALA A 3 -3.25 13.67 -9.96
C ALA A 3 -4.46 13.15 -9.18
N GLY A 4 -5.67 13.32 -9.73
CA GLY A 4 -6.94 12.99 -9.08
C GLY A 4 -7.69 14.22 -8.56
N ARG A 5 -8.59 14.00 -7.59
CA ARG A 5 -9.44 15.05 -7.00
C ARG A 5 -9.22 15.11 -5.49
N PRO A 6 -8.65 16.20 -4.93
CA PRO A 6 -8.32 16.28 -3.51
C PRO A 6 -9.49 16.03 -2.56
N HIS A 7 -10.72 16.39 -2.99
CA HIS A 7 -11.93 16.16 -2.21
C HIS A 7 -12.36 14.69 -2.13
N HIS A 8 -11.81 13.82 -2.98
CA HIS A 8 -11.98 12.38 -2.93
C HIS A 8 -10.63 11.73 -2.64
N PHE A 9 -9.89 11.41 -3.70
CA PHE A 9 -8.56 10.82 -3.66
C PHE A 9 -7.66 11.51 -4.68
N ALA A 10 -6.46 11.92 -4.27
CA ALA A 10 -5.45 12.45 -5.19
C ALA A 10 -4.02 12.22 -4.68
N PHE A 11 -3.08 12.13 -5.62
CA PHE A 11 -1.66 12.27 -5.33
C PHE A 11 -1.23 13.72 -5.52
N TRP A 12 -0.56 14.28 -4.53
CA TRP A 12 0.16 15.54 -4.64
C TRP A 12 1.65 15.26 -4.65
N TYR A 13 2.36 15.81 -5.60
CA TYR A 13 3.79 15.54 -5.76
C TYR A 13 4.45 16.66 -6.54
N ASP A 14 5.76 16.79 -6.44
CA ASP A 14 6.51 17.71 -7.30
C ASP A 14 7.88 17.12 -7.63
N VAL A 15 8.39 17.38 -8.84
CA VAL A 15 9.73 16.92 -9.23
C VAL A 15 10.71 18.02 -8.81
N ALA A 16 11.42 17.78 -7.70
CA ALA A 16 12.42 18.71 -7.17
C ALA A 16 13.79 18.49 -7.82
N GLU A 17 14.16 17.21 -8.03
CA GLU A 17 15.43 16.80 -8.64
C GLU A 17 15.20 15.68 -9.64
N SER A 18 15.90 15.73 -10.77
CA SER A 18 15.88 14.65 -11.77
C SER A 18 17.30 14.34 -12.21
N THR A 19 17.66 13.07 -12.11
CA THR A 19 18.85 12.48 -12.75
C THR A 19 18.40 11.72 -14.00
N GLY A 20 19.34 11.16 -14.77
CA GLY A 20 19.00 10.33 -15.94
C GLY A 20 18.17 9.08 -15.61
N SER A 21 18.16 8.63 -14.34
CA SER A 21 17.52 7.37 -13.93
C SER A 21 16.50 7.51 -12.79
N PHE A 22 16.49 8.62 -12.07
CA PHE A 22 15.62 8.83 -10.91
C PHE A 22 15.05 10.23 -10.84
N CYS A 23 13.80 10.33 -10.39
CA CYS A 23 13.12 11.59 -10.12
C CYS A 23 12.71 11.63 -8.66
N TYR A 24 13.12 12.70 -7.99
CA TYR A 24 12.94 12.89 -6.56
C TYR A 24 12.11 14.13 -6.28
N GLY A 25 11.35 14.07 -5.20
CA GLY A 25 10.73 15.26 -4.64
C GLY A 25 9.64 14.93 -3.63
N PRO A 26 8.85 15.93 -3.21
CA PRO A 26 7.77 15.70 -2.29
C PRO A 26 6.68 14.82 -2.92
N PHE A 27 6.07 13.96 -2.10
CA PHE A 27 4.91 13.15 -2.45
C PHE A 27 3.96 13.08 -1.24
N ASN A 28 2.66 13.11 -1.50
CA ASN A 28 1.62 12.99 -0.49
C ASN A 28 0.31 12.50 -1.11
N ILE A 29 -0.59 12.05 -0.27
CA ILE A 29 -1.91 11.53 -0.64
C ILE A 29 -2.97 12.41 0.01
N PHE A 30 -3.86 12.94 -0.81
CA PHE A 30 -5.10 13.54 -0.36
C PHE A 30 -6.18 12.48 -0.24
N ILE A 31 -6.80 12.41 0.95
CA ILE A 31 -8.01 11.63 1.19
C ILE A 31 -9.06 12.55 1.81
N ASN A 32 -10.19 12.72 1.11
CA ASN A 32 -11.31 13.57 1.55
C ASN A 32 -10.87 14.99 1.97
N GLY A 33 -9.99 15.60 1.19
CA GLY A 33 -9.47 16.94 1.40
C GLY A 33 -8.37 17.07 2.46
N LYS A 34 -7.94 15.96 3.06
CA LYS A 34 -6.87 15.94 4.07
C LYS A 34 -5.62 15.29 3.51
N LEU A 35 -4.45 15.87 3.80
CA LEU A 35 -3.17 15.23 3.55
C LEU A 35 -2.96 14.10 4.57
N LEU A 36 -2.54 12.94 4.08
CA LEU A 36 -2.32 11.76 4.90
C LEU A 36 -0.93 11.77 5.55
N LEU A 37 0.11 12.05 4.76
CA LEU A 37 1.50 12.00 5.23
C LEU A 37 1.87 13.34 5.87
N SER A 38 2.56 13.32 7.01
CA SER A 38 3.07 14.55 7.65
C SER A 38 4.24 15.13 6.86
N ALA A 39 4.26 16.45 6.71
CA ALA A 39 4.99 17.26 5.72
C ALA A 39 6.55 17.25 5.74
N SER A 40 7.21 16.30 6.38
CA SER A 40 8.68 16.31 6.54
C SER A 40 9.47 15.56 5.47
N GLU A 41 8.82 14.73 4.65
CA GLU A 41 9.52 13.89 3.66
C GLU A 41 9.43 14.54 2.27
N SER A 42 10.50 15.26 1.92
CA SER A 42 10.59 16.06 0.70
C SER A 42 11.35 15.36 -0.44
N ASN A 43 11.70 14.07 -0.29
CA ASN A 43 12.64 13.41 -1.20
C ASN A 43 12.24 11.96 -1.56
N PHE A 44 10.95 11.75 -1.85
CA PHE A 44 10.47 10.47 -2.35
C PHE A 44 10.99 10.20 -3.76
N THR A 45 11.28 8.94 -4.07
CA THR A 45 11.65 8.50 -5.42
C THR A 45 10.40 8.25 -6.26
N LEU A 46 9.92 9.29 -6.94
CA LEU A 46 8.64 9.33 -7.65
C LEU A 46 8.53 8.26 -8.76
N ASN A 47 9.62 7.99 -9.47
CA ASN A 47 9.64 6.96 -10.52
C ASN A 47 9.51 5.54 -9.96
N VAL A 48 9.95 5.29 -8.72
CA VAL A 48 9.74 4.01 -8.04
C VAL A 48 8.28 3.89 -7.58
N ILE A 49 7.69 4.96 -7.01
CA ILE A 49 6.25 4.99 -6.71
C ILE A 49 5.44 4.67 -7.98
N ALA A 50 5.77 5.29 -9.11
CA ALA A 50 5.10 5.02 -10.38
C ALA A 50 5.30 3.57 -10.86
N SER A 51 6.48 2.99 -10.66
CA SER A 51 6.76 1.60 -10.98
C SER A 51 5.90 0.64 -10.16
N ASP A 52 5.80 0.85 -8.85
CA ASP A 52 4.98 0.01 -7.96
C ASP A 52 3.49 0.14 -8.29
N LEU A 53 2.99 1.37 -8.52
CA LEU A 53 1.60 1.58 -8.92
C LEU A 53 1.25 0.96 -10.28
N ARG A 54 2.21 0.86 -11.21
CA ARG A 54 2.00 0.13 -12.49
C ARG A 54 1.75 -1.36 -12.26
N ARG A 55 2.38 -1.97 -11.25
CA ARG A 55 2.22 -3.40 -10.95
C ARG A 55 0.80 -3.75 -10.49
N CYS A 56 0.14 -2.83 -9.78
CA CYS A 56 -1.23 -3.04 -9.31
C CYS A 56 -2.32 -2.45 -10.23
N TYR A 57 -1.95 -1.65 -11.25
CA TYR A 57 -2.89 -0.86 -12.06
C TYR A 57 -4.03 -1.67 -12.69
N ASP A 58 -3.72 -2.82 -13.28
CA ASP A 58 -4.72 -3.66 -13.94
C ASP A 58 -5.74 -4.25 -12.94
N SER A 59 -5.27 -4.56 -11.72
CA SER A 59 -6.09 -5.07 -10.62
C SER A 59 -7.05 -4.01 -10.08
N LEU A 60 -6.76 -2.71 -10.21
CA LEU A 60 -7.66 -1.62 -9.79
C LEU A 60 -9.01 -1.61 -10.52
N GLY A 61 -9.14 -2.34 -11.64
CA GLY A 61 -10.42 -2.54 -12.32
C GLY A 61 -11.21 -3.77 -11.87
N LYS A 62 -10.71 -4.55 -10.91
CA LYS A 62 -11.28 -5.83 -10.45
C LYS A 62 -11.15 -5.94 -8.93
N LEU A 63 -11.93 -5.13 -8.22
CA LEU A 63 -11.90 -5.07 -6.76
C LEU A 63 -12.81 -6.14 -6.15
N ASP A 64 -12.37 -6.77 -5.06
CA ASP A 64 -13.21 -7.67 -4.26
C ASP A 64 -14.40 -6.90 -3.66
N GLU A 65 -15.60 -7.48 -3.70
CA GLU A 65 -16.81 -6.84 -3.17
C GLU A 65 -16.97 -7.10 -1.66
N LEU A 66 -17.21 -6.04 -0.90
CA LEU A 66 -17.48 -6.09 0.54
C LEU A 66 -18.98 -6.14 0.83
N PRO A 67 -19.41 -6.90 1.87
CA PRO A 67 -20.78 -6.81 2.35
C PRO A 67 -21.07 -5.42 2.95
N PRO A 68 -22.34 -4.98 3.02
CA PRO A 68 -22.71 -3.65 3.54
C PRO A 68 -22.28 -3.38 4.99
N ASP A 69 -22.18 -4.43 5.80
CA ASP A 69 -21.93 -4.41 7.24
C ASP A 69 -20.56 -5.00 7.62
N PHE A 70 -19.59 -4.95 6.70
CA PHE A 70 -18.24 -5.44 6.95
C PHE A 70 -17.57 -4.72 8.13
N ASP A 71 -16.73 -5.46 8.86
CA ASP A 71 -15.83 -4.90 9.87
C ASP A 71 -14.51 -4.48 9.19
N PRO A 72 -14.16 -3.18 9.15
CA PRO A 72 -12.93 -2.72 8.52
C PRO A 72 -11.66 -3.34 9.10
N CYS A 73 -11.61 -3.58 10.42
CA CYS A 73 -10.43 -4.16 11.06
C CYS A 73 -10.24 -5.62 10.63
N ALA A 74 -11.31 -6.41 10.64
CA ALA A 74 -11.26 -7.81 10.21
C ALA A 74 -10.95 -7.95 8.70
N VAL A 75 -11.52 -7.08 7.86
CA VAL A 75 -11.22 -7.07 6.42
C VAL A 75 -9.76 -6.68 6.16
N PHE A 76 -9.25 -5.67 6.86
CA PHE A 76 -7.87 -5.22 6.72
C PHE A 76 -6.87 -6.28 7.21
N GLU A 77 -7.13 -6.92 8.35
CA GLU A 77 -6.31 -8.02 8.86
C GLU A 77 -6.24 -9.18 7.87
N ARG A 78 -7.38 -9.57 7.30
CA ARG A 78 -7.42 -10.59 6.24
C ARG A 78 -6.60 -10.17 5.01
N ALA A 79 -6.67 -8.89 4.62
CA ALA A 79 -5.88 -8.37 3.51
C ALA A 79 -4.38 -8.45 3.82
N LEU A 80 -3.94 -8.06 5.02
CA LEU A 80 -2.55 -8.20 5.47
C LEU A 80 -2.07 -9.65 5.37
N HIS A 81 -2.80 -10.58 5.99
CA HIS A 81 -2.43 -12.00 6.03
C HIS A 81 -2.33 -12.63 4.65
N THR A 82 -3.30 -12.36 3.78
CA THR A 82 -3.31 -12.93 2.42
C THR A 82 -2.22 -12.36 1.52
N ASN A 83 -1.76 -11.13 1.77
CA ASN A 83 -0.58 -10.53 1.15
C ASN A 83 0.74 -10.91 1.84
N GLY A 84 0.69 -11.67 2.94
CA GLY A 84 1.88 -12.14 3.64
C GLY A 84 2.52 -11.12 4.57
N TYR A 85 1.75 -10.16 5.06
CA TYR A 85 2.16 -9.16 6.04
C TYR A 85 1.72 -9.54 7.45
N HIS A 86 2.51 -9.10 8.44
CA HIS A 86 2.11 -9.12 9.84
C HIS A 86 0.94 -8.16 10.09
N SER A 87 0.13 -8.51 11.07
CA SER A 87 -0.96 -7.72 11.61
C SER A 87 -0.76 -7.45 13.10
N TYR A 88 -1.56 -6.55 13.66
CA TYR A 88 -1.54 -6.24 15.10
C TYR A 88 -1.87 -7.45 16.00
N SER A 89 -2.55 -8.48 15.46
CA SER A 89 -2.92 -9.68 16.18
C SER A 89 -1.80 -10.73 16.20
N ASP A 90 -0.76 -10.55 15.39
CA ASP A 90 0.36 -11.46 15.32
C ASP A 90 1.33 -11.29 16.50
N PRO A 91 1.97 -12.37 16.94
CA PRO A 91 2.97 -12.31 18.01
C PRO A 91 4.16 -11.43 17.62
N VAL A 92 4.55 -10.54 18.52
CA VAL A 92 5.79 -9.76 18.39
C VAL A 92 6.92 -10.52 19.07
N PHE A 93 7.86 -11.01 18.25
CA PHE A 93 9.05 -11.69 18.77
C PHE A 93 10.17 -10.69 19.08
N PRO A 94 10.85 -10.83 20.23
CA PRO A 94 12.04 -10.04 20.53
C PRO A 94 13.13 -10.22 19.47
N SER A 95 13.76 -9.13 19.02
CA SER A 95 14.76 -9.17 17.95
C SER A 95 15.93 -10.12 18.22
N HIS A 96 16.33 -10.31 19.48
CA HIS A 96 17.41 -11.21 19.86
C HIS A 96 17.08 -12.69 19.61
N TRP A 97 15.79 -13.08 19.56
CA TRP A 97 15.36 -14.46 19.28
C TRP A 97 15.76 -14.93 17.89
N PHE A 98 15.85 -14.01 16.92
CA PHE A 98 16.27 -14.33 15.55
C PHE A 98 17.78 -14.62 15.43
N SER A 99 18.56 -14.34 16.47
CA SER A 99 19.99 -14.67 16.56
C SER A 99 20.29 -15.75 17.60
N GLU A 100 19.27 -16.24 18.28
CA GLU A 100 19.39 -17.23 19.35
C GLU A 100 19.55 -18.65 18.77
N THR A 101 20.35 -19.48 19.44
CA THR A 101 20.56 -20.89 19.06
C THR A 101 19.73 -21.85 19.92
N ASP A 102 18.77 -21.35 20.70
CA ASP A 102 17.87 -22.21 21.49
C ASP A 102 16.89 -22.92 20.56
N GLU A 103 16.94 -24.25 20.53
CA GLU A 103 16.14 -25.10 19.64
C GLU A 103 14.63 -24.86 19.77
N ARG A 104 14.13 -24.49 20.96
CA ARG A 104 12.70 -24.24 21.17
C ARG A 104 12.28 -22.90 20.58
N ILE A 105 13.15 -21.90 20.68
CA ILE A 105 12.92 -20.58 20.08
C ILE A 105 12.94 -20.72 18.56
N SER A 106 13.91 -21.43 18.00
CA SER A 106 13.97 -21.71 16.56
C SER A 106 12.71 -22.44 16.07
N ALA A 107 12.29 -23.53 16.76
CA ALA A 107 11.10 -24.28 16.37
C ALA A 107 9.80 -23.44 16.44
N LEU A 108 9.70 -22.50 17.39
CA LEU A 108 8.57 -21.58 17.49
C LEU A 108 8.55 -20.57 16.33
N LEU A 109 9.71 -20.01 15.98
CA LEU A 109 9.85 -19.09 14.85
C LEU A 109 9.53 -19.80 13.52
N ASP A 110 10.03 -21.02 13.34
CA ASP A 110 9.74 -21.84 12.15
C ASP A 110 8.24 -22.12 12.01
N LEU A 111 7.58 -22.53 13.11
CA LEU A 111 6.13 -22.73 13.12
C LEU A 111 5.36 -21.45 12.79
N PHE A 112 5.81 -20.31 13.28
CA PHE A 112 5.17 -19.04 12.96
C PHE A 112 5.31 -18.72 11.47
N ILE A 113 6.51 -18.87 10.90
CA ILE A 113 6.76 -18.68 9.46
C ILE A 113 5.85 -19.60 8.62
N GLU A 114 5.70 -20.87 9.02
CA GLU A 114 4.79 -21.80 8.35
C GLU A 114 3.33 -21.34 8.41
N ILE A 115 2.89 -20.79 9.55
CA ILE A 115 1.55 -20.21 9.70
C ILE A 115 1.38 -19.00 8.77
N GLU A 116 2.36 -18.11 8.70
CA GLU A 116 2.31 -16.94 7.79
C GLU A 116 2.22 -17.36 6.33
N ASP A 117 3.06 -18.31 5.91
CA ASP A 117 3.03 -18.84 4.55
C ASP A 117 1.70 -19.54 4.24
N SER A 118 1.09 -20.22 5.22
CA SER A 118 -0.22 -20.87 5.04
C SER A 118 -1.38 -19.89 4.86
N ARG A 119 -1.23 -18.64 5.31
CA ARG A 119 -2.25 -17.59 5.20
C ARG A 119 -2.19 -16.85 3.85
N ARG A 120 -1.05 -16.90 3.15
CA ARG A 120 -0.87 -16.24 1.85
C ARG A 120 -1.77 -16.86 0.79
N THR A 121 -2.36 -16.03 -0.07
CA THR A 121 -3.20 -16.51 -1.18
C THR A 121 -2.80 -15.88 -2.51
N ILE A 122 -3.07 -16.58 -3.62
CA ILE A 122 -2.84 -16.09 -4.98
C ILE A 122 -4.16 -16.23 -5.77
N PRO A 123 -4.85 -15.13 -6.13
CA PRO A 123 -4.53 -13.75 -5.75
C PRO A 123 -4.76 -13.49 -4.23
N PRO A 124 -4.13 -12.45 -3.67
CA PRO A 124 -4.42 -11.98 -2.32
C PRO A 124 -5.84 -11.37 -2.23
N TYR A 125 -6.37 -11.24 -1.00
CA TYR A 125 -7.64 -10.58 -0.76
C TYR A 125 -7.46 -9.07 -0.65
N GLY A 126 -8.22 -8.31 -1.43
CA GLY A 126 -8.05 -6.87 -1.59
C GLY A 126 -6.92 -6.52 -2.55
N VAL A 127 -7.07 -5.40 -3.26
CA VAL A 127 -6.03 -4.89 -4.16
C VAL A 127 -5.16 -3.90 -3.40
N GLU A 128 -3.89 -4.23 -3.19
CA GLU A 128 -2.95 -3.31 -2.57
C GLU A 128 -2.60 -2.16 -3.52
N LEU A 129 -2.68 -0.93 -3.03
CA LEU A 129 -2.01 0.22 -3.63
C LEU A 129 -0.57 0.25 -3.14
N SER A 130 0.26 -0.65 -3.67
CA SER A 130 1.67 -0.72 -3.30
C SER A 130 2.35 0.57 -3.74
N MET A 131 2.83 1.33 -2.77
CA MET A 131 3.62 2.53 -2.99
C MET A 131 4.93 2.36 -2.26
N TYR A 132 6.02 2.70 -2.98
CA TYR A 132 7.42 2.85 -2.57
C TYR A 132 7.78 2.48 -1.13
N SER A 133 8.91 1.78 -1.00
CA SER A 133 9.40 1.23 0.26
C SER A 133 9.33 2.22 1.43
N GLU A 134 9.67 3.50 1.27
CA GLU A 134 9.62 4.46 2.40
C GLU A 134 8.21 4.65 2.99
N ILE A 135 7.16 4.69 2.16
CA ILE A 135 5.77 4.75 2.64
C ILE A 135 5.43 3.43 3.35
N SER A 136 5.88 2.32 2.78
CA SER A 136 5.67 1.00 3.36
C SER A 136 6.47 0.77 4.65
N ASP A 137 7.65 1.38 4.79
CA ASP A 137 8.59 1.29 5.90
C ASP A 137 8.13 2.14 7.09
N THR A 138 7.40 3.23 6.81
CA THR A 138 6.66 4.00 7.84
C THR A 138 5.39 3.29 8.31
N GLY A 139 5.15 2.07 7.85
CA GLY A 139 4.07 1.18 8.30
C GLY A 139 2.77 1.33 7.52
N TRP A 140 2.67 2.27 6.58
CA TRP A 140 1.44 2.46 5.82
C TRP A 140 1.16 1.30 4.87
N ARG A 141 -0.08 0.84 4.88
CA ARG A 141 -0.65 -0.11 3.91
C ARG A 141 -2.02 0.36 3.45
N PHE A 142 -2.34 0.08 2.19
CA PHE A 142 -3.51 0.60 1.50
C PHE A 142 -4.16 -0.51 0.68
N PHE A 143 -5.39 -0.88 1.00
CA PHE A 143 -6.15 -1.89 0.27
C PHE A 143 -7.44 -1.31 -0.29
N LEU A 144 -7.73 -1.64 -1.54
CA LEU A 144 -8.95 -1.27 -2.24
C LEU A 144 -9.90 -2.44 -2.39
N PHE A 145 -11.17 -2.12 -2.23
CA PHE A 145 -12.31 -3.00 -2.39
C PHE A 145 -13.43 -2.27 -3.11
N SER A 146 -14.47 -2.99 -3.55
CA SER A 146 -15.72 -2.40 -4.02
C SER A 146 -16.83 -2.59 -2.98
N GLN A 147 -17.74 -1.62 -2.88
CA GLN A 147 -18.97 -1.77 -2.09
C GLN A 147 -20.08 -0.92 -2.71
N GLY A 148 -21.14 -1.57 -3.19
CA GLY A 148 -22.34 -0.88 -3.67
C GLY A 148 -22.09 0.20 -4.73
N GLY A 149 -21.14 -0.04 -5.65
CA GLY A 149 -20.75 0.92 -6.70
C GLY A 149 -19.80 2.03 -6.24
N ASN A 150 -19.09 1.84 -5.13
CA ASN A 150 -18.04 2.73 -4.64
C ASN A 150 -16.71 1.98 -4.50
N ASP A 151 -15.60 2.70 -4.69
CA ASP A 151 -14.27 2.25 -4.28
C ASP A 151 -14.14 2.46 -2.76
N MET A 152 -13.79 1.41 -2.03
CA MET A 152 -13.55 1.43 -0.59
C MET A 152 -12.05 1.30 -0.34
N LEU A 153 -11.42 2.36 0.18
CA LEU A 153 -10.03 2.36 0.62
C LEU A 153 -9.98 2.09 2.12
N LEU A 154 -9.28 1.01 2.49
CA LEU A 154 -8.85 0.76 3.86
C LEU A 154 -7.36 1.04 3.98
N CYS A 155 -6.96 1.84 4.96
CA CYS A 155 -5.56 2.09 5.24
C CYS A 155 -5.25 2.17 6.73
N SER A 156 -4.02 1.80 7.09
CA SER A 156 -3.50 1.83 8.45
C SER A 156 -1.97 1.99 8.39
N ASN A 157 -1.39 2.59 9.42
CA ASN A 157 0.05 2.67 9.65
C ASN A 157 0.51 1.93 10.93
N ASP A 158 -0.41 1.21 11.58
CA ASP A 158 -0.21 0.55 12.87
C ASP A 158 -0.65 -0.92 12.82
N LEU A 159 -0.35 -1.57 11.69
CA LEU A 159 -0.60 -3.00 11.42
C LEU A 159 -2.09 -3.40 11.51
N GLY A 160 -3.00 -2.45 11.32
CA GLY A 160 -4.44 -2.68 11.41
C GLY A 160 -5.04 -2.47 12.80
N THR A 161 -4.28 -1.94 13.77
CA THR A 161 -4.84 -1.55 15.08
C THR A 161 -5.90 -0.45 14.92
N THR A 162 -5.60 0.53 14.08
CA THR A 162 -6.50 1.60 13.68
C THR A 162 -6.65 1.57 12.16
N VAL A 163 -7.83 1.19 11.68
CA VAL A 163 -8.14 1.16 10.24
C VAL A 163 -8.98 2.38 9.87
N LEU A 164 -8.45 3.19 8.96
CA LEU A 164 -9.19 4.25 8.30
C LEU A 164 -9.94 3.66 7.12
N CYS A 165 -11.24 3.98 7.02
CA CYS A 165 -12.12 3.52 5.95
C CYS A 165 -12.68 4.73 5.19
N HIS A 166 -12.49 4.74 3.87
CA HIS A 166 -12.91 5.83 3.01
C HIS A 166 -13.63 5.29 1.78
N ALA A 167 -14.81 5.84 1.50
CA ALA A 167 -15.58 5.54 0.31
C ALA A 167 -15.39 6.64 -0.75
N PHE A 168 -15.21 6.24 -2.00
CA PHE A 168 -15.10 7.13 -3.14
C PHE A 168 -15.99 6.63 -4.29
N PRO A 169 -16.44 7.52 -5.20
CA PRO A 169 -17.07 7.08 -6.43
C PRO A 169 -16.21 6.07 -7.19
N GLU A 170 -16.85 5.09 -7.83
CA GLU A 170 -16.16 4.03 -8.57
C GLU A 170 -15.11 4.56 -9.56
N GLY A 171 -13.94 3.95 -9.52
CA GLY A 171 -12.81 4.23 -10.39
C GLY A 171 -12.10 5.55 -10.12
N GLU A 172 -12.44 6.29 -9.06
CA GLU A 172 -11.74 7.53 -8.69
C GLU A 172 -10.26 7.26 -8.39
N VAL A 173 -9.96 6.16 -7.67
CA VAL A 173 -8.58 5.84 -7.30
C VAL A 173 -7.79 5.40 -8.52
N LYS A 174 -8.38 4.55 -9.38
CA LYS A 174 -7.77 4.16 -10.65
C LYS A 174 -7.45 5.36 -11.54
N ARG A 175 -8.38 6.33 -11.65
CA ARG A 175 -8.15 7.58 -12.40
C ARG A 175 -7.00 8.41 -11.84
N ALA A 176 -6.89 8.52 -10.51
CA ALA A 176 -5.78 9.24 -9.89
C ALA A 176 -4.43 8.56 -10.18
N VAL A 177 -4.37 7.23 -10.10
CA VAL A 177 -3.20 6.43 -10.49
C VAL A 177 -2.88 6.63 -11.97
N GLU A 178 -3.86 6.50 -12.86
CA GLU A 178 -3.67 6.72 -14.30
C GLU A 178 -3.08 8.11 -14.61
N GLN A 179 -3.63 9.16 -13.98
CA GLN A 179 -3.13 10.53 -14.16
C GLN A 179 -1.69 10.68 -13.66
N PHE A 180 -1.37 10.12 -12.49
CA PHE A 180 0.00 10.11 -11.96
C PHE A 180 0.94 9.42 -12.95
N LEU A 181 0.57 8.25 -13.45
CA LEU A 181 1.38 7.50 -14.42
C LEU A 181 1.53 8.17 -15.80
N THR A 182 0.58 9.02 -16.20
CA THR A 182 0.56 9.69 -17.51
C THR A 182 1.39 10.98 -17.53
N VAL A 183 1.37 11.75 -16.44
CA VAL A 183 2.18 12.98 -16.30
C VAL A 183 3.66 12.65 -16.28
N GLU A 184 4.00 11.42 -15.89
CA GLU A 184 5.33 10.87 -15.97
C GLU A 184 5.66 10.35 -17.39
N HIS A 185 6.10 11.24 -18.30
CA HIS A 185 7.09 10.88 -19.33
C HIS A 185 8.46 10.64 -18.69
N LEU A 186 8.50 9.85 -17.61
CA LEU A 186 9.73 9.42 -16.98
C LEU A 186 10.44 8.49 -17.96
N PRO A 187 11.68 8.79 -18.37
CA PRO A 187 12.40 7.93 -19.27
C PRO A 187 12.53 6.56 -18.62
N TYR A 188 11.78 5.61 -19.15
CA TYR A 188 12.03 4.20 -18.93
C TYR A 188 13.18 3.86 -19.89
N ASP A 189 14.42 3.92 -19.40
CA ASP A 189 15.51 3.27 -20.12
C ASP A 189 15.31 1.76 -19.98
N VAL A 190 14.57 1.17 -20.93
CA VAL A 190 14.59 -0.28 -21.16
C VAL A 190 15.93 -0.60 -21.81
N SER A 191 17.02 -0.47 -21.07
CA SER A 191 18.32 -0.96 -21.49
C SER A 191 19.18 -1.25 -20.28
N ALA A 192 18.92 -2.39 -19.66
CA ALA A 192 19.92 -3.14 -18.92
C ALA A 192 19.60 -4.64 -19.04
N GLU A 193 20.31 -5.25 -20.01
CA GLU A 193 20.60 -6.68 -20.26
C GLU A 193 19.48 -7.59 -20.81
#